data_AF-A0A1Y0G737-F1
#
_entry.id   AF-A0A1Y0G737-F1
#
_cell.length_a   1.000
_cell.length_b   1.000
_cell.length_c   1.000
_cell.angle_alpha   90.00
_cell.angle_beta   90.00
_cell.angle_gamma   90.00
#
_symmetry.space_group_name_H-M   'P 1'
#
loop_
_entity.id
_entity.type
_entity.pdbx_description
1 polymer ?
#
loop_
_entity_poly.entity_id
_entity_poly.type
_entity_poly.pdbx_seq_one_letter_code
_entity_poly.pdbx_strand_id
1 'polypeptide(L)'
;MTTHNMNWQAIDADPRFQALHRKKMMFLWGLMVFSIIYYFLLPVGAAYFPEIFNIKVWGPVNIGLLFALSEFIVAWFIALIYSRRANAVFDSMAQEIMNDAHKIGA
;
A
#
# COMPACT_ATOMS: atom_id res chain seq x y z
N MET A 1 14.34 -29.23 -23.84
CA MET A 1 13.84 -28.69 -22.56
C MET A 1 12.41 -28.23 -22.81
N THR A 2 11.42 -29.01 -22.38
CA THR A 2 10.00 -28.65 -22.52
C THR A 2 9.68 -27.53 -21.54
N THR A 3 9.50 -26.31 -22.03
CA THR A 3 8.93 -25.22 -21.24
C THR A 3 7.50 -25.63 -20.90
N HIS A 4 7.25 -26.00 -19.65
CA HIS A 4 5.90 -26.20 -19.15
C HIS A 4 5.21 -24.84 -19.15
N ASN A 5 4.55 -24.49 -20.26
CA ASN A 5 3.86 -23.21 -20.39
C ASN A 5 2.69 -23.22 -19.41
N MET A 6 2.84 -22.48 -18.30
CA MET A 6 1.75 -22.26 -17.36
C MET A 6 0.58 -21.61 -18.10
N ASN A 7 -0.62 -22.14 -17.88
CA ASN A 7 -1.84 -21.57 -18.46
C ASN A 7 -2.24 -20.32 -17.66
N TRP A 8 -1.62 -19.18 -17.96
CA TRP A 8 -1.85 -17.92 -17.25
C TRP A 8 -3.30 -17.46 -17.28
N GLN A 9 -4.05 -17.76 -18.36
CA GLN A 9 -5.47 -17.45 -18.46
C GLN A 9 -6.29 -18.29 -17.47
N ALA A 10 -5.98 -19.57 -17.31
CA ALA A 10 -6.63 -20.43 -16.33
C ALA A 10 -6.28 -20.02 -14.89
N ILE A 11 -5.04 -19.59 -14.64
CA ILE A 11 -4.62 -19.07 -13.33
C ILE A 11 -5.32 -17.75 -13.00
N ASP A 12 -5.43 -16.83 -13.95
CA ASP A 12 -6.15 -15.56 -13.75
C ASP A 12 -7.65 -15.81 -13.49
N ALA A 13 -8.25 -16.78 -14.18
CA ALA A 13 -9.63 -17.17 -13.93
C ALA A 13 -9.84 -17.99 -12.64
N ASP A 14 -8.79 -18.44 -11.96
CA ASP A 14 -8.89 -19.23 -10.73
C ASP A 14 -9.54 -18.37 -9.61
N PRO A 15 -10.62 -18.86 -8.96
CA PRO A 15 -11.30 -18.14 -7.88
C PRO A 15 -10.37 -17.74 -6.72
N ARG A 16 -9.34 -18.53 -6.42
CA ARG A 16 -8.33 -18.22 -5.38
C ARG A 16 -7.48 -17.03 -5.79
N PHE A 17 -7.08 -16.95 -7.05
CA PHE A 17 -6.34 -15.82 -7.58
C PHE A 17 -7.18 -14.54 -7.55
N GLN A 18 -8.45 -14.62 -7.97
CA GLN A 18 -9.36 -13.47 -7.89
C GLN A 18 -9.60 -13.02 -6.44
N ALA A 19 -9.71 -13.95 -5.49
CA ALA A 19 -9.81 -13.64 -4.07
C ALA A 19 -8.54 -12.96 -3.53
N LEU A 20 -7.34 -13.43 -3.90
CA LEU A 20 -6.06 -12.81 -3.58
C LEU A 20 -5.99 -11.39 -4.15
N HIS A 21 -6.26 -11.24 -5.44
CA HIS A 21 -6.23 -9.96 -6.14
C HIS A 21 -7.16 -8.96 -5.49
N ARG A 22 -8.44 -9.32 -5.26
CA ARG A 22 -9.42 -8.46 -4.60
C ARG A 22 -8.96 -8.04 -3.19
N LYS A 23 -8.48 -8.97 -2.36
CA LYS A 23 -7.99 -8.66 -1.00
C LYS A 23 -6.80 -7.69 -1.04
N LYS A 24 -5.82 -7.95 -1.91
CA LYS A 24 -4.65 -7.10 -2.07
C LYS A 24 -5.03 -5.71 -2.56
N MET A 25 -5.90 -5.64 -3.58
CA MET A 25 -6.36 -4.36 -4.14
C MET A 25 -7.13 -3.54 -3.11
N MET A 26 -8.10 -4.11 -2.40
CA MET A 26 -8.84 -3.35 -1.38
C MET A 26 -7.92 -2.78 -0.29
N PHE A 27 -6.92 -3.56 0.13
CA PHE A 27 -5.93 -3.09 1.10
C PHE A 27 -5.05 -1.96 0.55
N LEU A 28 -4.51 -2.12 -0.66
CA LEU A 28 -3.68 -1.11 -1.30
C LEU A 28 -4.45 0.17 -1.60
N TRP A 29 -5.69 0.07 -2.08
CA TRP A 29 -6.56 1.22 -2.29
C TRP A 29 -6.86 1.96 -1.00
N GLY A 30 -7.10 1.23 0.11
CA GLY A 30 -7.28 1.84 1.42
C GLY A 30 -6.06 2.64 1.87
N LEU A 31 -4.86 2.04 1.76
CA LEU A 31 -3.60 2.74 2.06
C LEU A 31 -3.41 3.95 1.14
N MET A 32 -3.70 3.81 -0.15
CA MET A 32 -3.54 4.90 -1.11
C MET A 32 -4.46 6.08 -0.82
N VAL A 33 -5.76 5.84 -0.55
CA VAL A 33 -6.70 6.91 -0.20
C VAL A 33 -6.26 7.63 1.06
N PHE A 34 -5.84 6.89 2.08
CA PHE A 34 -5.28 7.48 3.30
C PHE A 34 -4.07 8.35 3.01
N SER A 35 -3.09 7.84 2.24
CA SER A 35 -1.89 8.58 1.88
C SER A 35 -2.20 9.83 1.07
N ILE A 36 -3.10 9.74 0.08
CA ILE A 36 -3.50 10.90 -0.72
C ILE A 36 -4.06 11.98 0.20
N ILE A 37 -5.02 11.64 1.06
CA ILE A 37 -5.62 12.60 1.97
C ILE A 37 -4.54 13.21 2.86
N TYR A 38 -3.73 12.38 3.53
CA TYR A 38 -2.77 12.84 4.52
C TYR A 38 -1.66 13.74 3.93
N TYR A 39 -1.06 13.34 2.81
CA TYR A 39 0.06 14.08 2.22
C TYR A 39 -0.41 15.35 1.49
N PHE A 40 -1.62 15.35 0.93
CA PHE A 40 -2.18 16.57 0.34
C PHE A 40 -2.65 17.58 1.40
N LEU A 41 -2.84 17.17 2.67
CA LEU A 41 -3.08 18.13 3.75
C LEU A 41 -1.92 19.10 3.95
N LEU A 42 -0.68 18.74 3.61
CA LEU A 42 0.45 19.66 3.71
C LEU A 42 0.31 20.87 2.77
N PRO A 43 0.23 20.73 1.43
CA PRO A 43 0.07 21.87 0.53
C PRO A 43 -1.28 22.58 0.71
N VAL A 44 -2.36 21.85 0.99
CA VAL A 44 -3.67 22.45 1.27
C VAL A 44 -3.62 23.26 2.57
N GLY A 45 -3.04 22.71 3.62
CA GLY A 45 -2.84 23.38 4.90
C GLY A 45 -1.96 24.63 4.77
N ALA A 46 -0.85 24.52 4.04
CA ALA A 46 0.04 25.64 3.80
C ALA A 46 -0.61 26.77 2.99
N ALA A 47 -1.43 26.45 1.98
CA ALA A 47 -2.06 27.44 1.12
C ALA A 47 -3.27 28.12 1.76
N TYR A 48 -4.12 27.36 2.44
CA TYR A 48 -5.42 27.84 2.95
C TYR A 48 -5.41 28.13 4.45
N PHE A 49 -4.48 27.55 5.23
CA PHE A 49 -4.39 27.72 6.68
C PHE A 49 -2.99 28.19 7.13
N PRO A 50 -2.43 29.25 6.52
CA PRO A 50 -1.08 29.73 6.84
C PRO A 50 -0.95 30.18 8.29
N GLU A 51 -2.04 30.65 8.92
CA GLU A 51 -2.05 31.05 10.33
C GLU A 51 -1.67 29.90 11.25
N ILE A 52 -2.16 28.68 10.98
CA ILE A 52 -1.84 27.47 11.75
C ILE A 52 -0.44 26.98 11.42
N PHE A 53 -0.10 26.91 10.12
CA PHE A 53 1.19 26.38 9.66
C PHE A 53 2.39 27.22 10.12
N ASN A 54 2.19 28.52 10.35
CA ASN A 54 3.22 29.43 10.84
C ASN A 54 3.29 29.55 12.36
N ILE A 55 2.41 28.89 13.13
CA ILE A 55 2.51 28.88 14.59
C ILE A 55 3.85 28.26 14.98
N LYS A 56 4.68 29.06 15.65
CA LYS A 56 5.97 28.60 16.17
C LYS A 56 5.76 27.73 17.40
N VAL A 57 6.41 26.59 17.43
CA VAL A 57 6.42 25.66 18.56
C VAL A 57 7.68 25.85 19.39
N TRP A 58 8.84 25.90 18.74
CA TRP A 58 10.12 26.10 19.42
C TRP A 58 11.17 26.71 18.48
N GLY A 59 11.71 27.87 18.83
CA GLY A 59 12.70 28.57 18.01
C GLY A 59 12.18 28.79 16.57
N PRO A 60 12.89 28.31 15.53
CA PRO A 60 12.43 28.39 14.13
C PRO A 60 11.43 27.29 13.74
N VAL A 61 11.15 26.30 14.60
CA VAL A 61 10.24 25.19 14.30
C VAL A 61 8.80 25.65 14.41
N ASN A 62 8.03 25.47 13.34
CA ASN A 62 6.60 25.73 13.29
C ASN A 62 5.80 24.45 13.05
N ILE A 63 4.47 24.54 13.16
CA ILE A 63 3.57 23.40 12.93
C ILE A 63 3.73 22.83 11.52
N GLY A 64 3.88 23.68 10.49
CA GLY A 64 4.08 23.22 9.11
C GLY A 64 5.32 22.33 8.95
N LEU A 65 6.43 22.69 9.58
CA LEU A 65 7.66 21.91 9.58
C LEU A 65 7.47 20.58 10.32
N LEU A 66 6.78 20.57 11.46
CA LEU A 66 6.46 19.34 12.17
C LEU A 66 5.56 18.41 11.34
N PHE A 67 4.58 18.97 10.64
CA PHE A 67 3.71 18.20 9.75
C PHE A 67 4.51 17.59 8.59
N ALA A 68 5.38 18.36 7.95
CA ALA A 68 6.27 17.86 6.90
C ALA A 68 7.19 16.72 7.43
N LEU A 69 7.71 16.83 8.65
CA LEU A 69 8.49 15.75 9.27
C LEU A 69 7.63 14.51 9.56
N SER A 70 6.38 14.71 9.97
CA SER A 70 5.46 13.60 10.26
C SER A 70 5.13 12.77 9.02
N GLU A 71 5.17 13.35 7.81
CA GLU A 71 5.01 12.60 6.56
C GLU A 71 6.05 11.49 6.38
N PHE A 72 7.30 11.71 6.80
CA PHE A 72 8.33 10.66 6.75
C PHE A 72 8.02 9.51 7.70
N ILE A 73 7.56 9.84 8.90
CA ILE A 73 7.16 8.86 9.92
C ILE A 73 5.99 8.02 9.39
N VAL A 74 4.99 8.67 8.80
CA VAL A 74 3.83 7.99 8.19
C VAL A 74 4.24 7.09 7.03
N ALA A 75 5.19 7.50 6.19
CA ALA A 75 5.71 6.65 5.10
C ALA A 75 6.29 5.34 5.64
N TRP A 76 7.10 5.41 6.69
CA TRP A 76 7.67 4.21 7.33
C TRP A 76 6.59 3.35 7.97
N PHE A 77 5.60 3.93 8.64
CA PHE A 77 4.47 3.17 9.18
C PHE A 77 3.70 2.44 8.07
N ILE A 78 3.40 3.10 6.96
CA ILE A 78 2.73 2.47 5.82
C ILE A 78 3.57 1.31 5.28
N ALA A 79 4.88 1.50 5.10
CA ALA A 79 5.77 0.45 4.62
C ALA A 79 5.81 -0.76 5.57
N LEU A 80 5.90 -0.52 6.88
CA LEU A 80 5.91 -1.57 7.89
C LEU A 80 4.57 -2.33 7.94
N ILE A 81 3.45 -1.61 7.92
CA ILE A 81 2.10 -2.19 7.92
C ILE A 81 1.90 -3.03 6.65
N TYR A 82 2.28 -2.49 5.49
CA TYR A 82 2.18 -3.20 4.22
C TYR A 82 3.04 -4.47 4.23
N SER A 83 4.32 -4.36 4.61
CA SER A 83 5.25 -5.49 4.66
C SER A 83 4.73 -6.63 5.55
N ARG A 84 4.27 -6.31 6.77
CA ARG A 84 3.68 -7.30 7.68
C ARG A 84 2.43 -7.96 7.09
N ARG A 85 1.55 -7.18 6.46
CA ARG A 85 0.31 -7.72 5.87
C ARG A 85 0.58 -8.58 4.64
N ALA A 86 1.54 -8.17 3.80
CA ALA A 86 1.93 -8.92 2.60
C ALA A 86 2.49 -10.29 2.98
N ASN A 87 3.48 -10.32 3.87
CA ASN A 87 4.12 -11.55 4.31
C ASN A 87 3.12 -12.51 4.99
N ALA A 88 2.23 -11.99 5.82
CA ALA A 88 1.31 -12.83 6.60
C ALA A 88 0.11 -13.36 5.82
N VAL A 89 -0.29 -12.71 4.71
CA VAL A 89 -1.54 -13.02 4.02
C VAL A 89 -1.34 -13.23 2.53
N PHE A 90 -0.79 -12.23 1.84
CA PHE A 90 -0.75 -12.25 0.38
C PHE A 90 0.26 -13.29 -0.13
N ASP A 91 1.42 -13.39 0.52
CA ASP A 91 2.47 -14.32 0.10
C ASP A 91 2.06 -15.77 0.35
N SER A 92 1.39 -16.05 1.48
CA SER A 92 0.84 -17.39 1.76
C SER A 92 -0.20 -17.81 0.71
N MET A 93 -1.13 -16.92 0.36
CA MET A 93 -2.14 -17.19 -0.68
C MET A 93 -1.50 -17.38 -2.06
N ALA A 94 -0.47 -16.58 -2.39
CA ALA A 94 0.24 -16.69 -3.66
C ALA A 94 1.01 -18.02 -3.76
N GLN A 95 1.64 -18.46 -2.66
CA GLN A 95 2.35 -19.74 -2.61
C GLN A 95 1.41 -20.92 -2.84
N GLU A 96 0.21 -20.90 -2.27
CA GLU A 96 -0.80 -21.95 -2.49
C GLU A 96 -1.17 -22.07 -3.98
N ILE A 97 -1.43 -20.95 -4.65
CA ILE A 97 -1.74 -20.93 -6.08
C ILE A 97 -0.53 -21.40 -6.91
N MET A 98 0.68 -20.97 -6.54
CA MET A 98 1.92 -21.36 -7.25
C MET A 98 2.18 -22.87 -7.17
N ASN A 99 1.94 -23.50 -6.01
CA ASN A 99 2.12 -24.94 -5.82
C ASN A 99 1.19 -25.77 -6.72
N ASP A 100 0.01 -25.25 -7.02
CA ASP A 100 -0.98 -25.89 -7.89
C ASP A 100 -0.97 -25.37 -9.33
N ALA A 101 -0.11 -24.41 -9.67
CA ALA A 101 -0.11 -23.73 -10.96
C ALA A 101 -0.01 -24.69 -12.16
N HIS A 102 0.70 -25.81 -12.01
CA HIS A 102 0.82 -26.85 -13.04
C HIS A 102 -0.44 -27.71 -13.24
N LYS A 103 -1.36 -27.72 -12.27
CA LYS A 103 -2.65 -28.44 -12.33
C LYS A 103 -3.79 -27.56 -12.84
N ILE A 104 -3.63 -26.24 -12.75
CA ILE A 104 -4.67 -25.27 -13.13
C ILE A 104 -4.70 -25.17 -14.67
N GLY A 105 -5.77 -25.71 -15.27
CA GLY A 105 -5.97 -25.71 -16.73
C GLY A 105 -5.16 -26.74 -17.50
N ALA A 106 -4.67 -27.79 -16.81
CA ALA A 106 -4.14 -29.02 -17.41
C ALA A 106 -5.26 -29.98 -17.83
#